data_AF-A0A937NBD2-F1
#
_entry.id   AF-A0A937NBD2-F1
#
_cell.length_a   1.000
_cell.length_b   1.000
_cell.length_c   1.000
_cell.angle_alpha   90.00
_cell.angle_beta   90.00
_cell.angle_gamma   90.00
#
_symmetry.space_group_name_H-M   'P 1'
#
loop_
_entity.id
_entity.type
_entity.pdbx_description
1 polymer ?
#
loop_
_entity_poly.entity_id
_entity_poly.type
_entity_poly.pdbx_seq_one_letter_code
_entity_poly.pdbx_strand_id
1 'polypeptide(L)'
;MKHVRYSEWVVDGRGFRKANSEPVTQPGFFGAVASPLTTLLDDGHGEVNLSEDDWDRLTTWMDANALFYGTFDEADQARQLRGERIAGPSRE
;
A
#
# COMPACT_ATOMS: atom_id res chain seq x y z
N MET A 1 -4.25 -6.69 13.90
CA MET A 1 -2.85 -6.85 13.42
C MET A 1 -2.14 -7.98 14.15
N LYS A 2 -1.57 -8.95 13.41
CA LYS A 2 -0.64 -9.93 13.98
C LYS A 2 0.63 -9.19 14.41
N HIS A 3 0.99 -9.30 15.69
CA HIS A 3 2.23 -8.72 16.21
C HIS A 3 3.42 -9.38 15.52
N VAL A 4 4.16 -8.63 14.70
CA VAL A 4 5.41 -9.09 14.10
C VAL A 4 6.55 -8.71 15.04
N ARG A 5 7.28 -9.71 15.53
CA ARG A 5 8.45 -9.47 16.39
C ARG A 5 9.56 -8.85 15.52
N TYR A 6 10.05 -7.68 15.91
CA TYR A 6 11.28 -7.10 15.39
C TYR A 6 12.20 -6.75 16.56
N SER A 7 13.50 -6.69 16.31
CA SER A 7 14.51 -6.31 17.30
C SER A 7 15.34 -5.15 16.75
N GLU A 8 15.58 -4.15 17.58
CA GLU A 8 16.55 -3.09 17.30
C GLU A 8 17.66 -3.10 18.34
N TRP A 9 18.89 -2.79 17.93
CA TRP A 9 20.01 -2.62 18.85
C TRP A 9 19.96 -1.22 19.44
N VAL A 10 19.97 -1.12 20.78
CA VAL A 10 19.99 0.15 21.51
C VAL A 10 21.43 0.42 21.93
N VAL A 11 21.97 1.60 21.58
CA VAL A 11 23.31 2.06 22.00
C VAL A 11 23.11 3.24 22.95
N ASP A 12 23.68 3.17 24.15
CA ASP A 12 23.57 4.20 25.20
C ASP A 12 22.12 4.61 25.54
N GLY A 13 21.18 3.67 25.54
CA GLY A 13 19.76 3.95 25.81
C GLY A 13 19.05 4.72 24.69
N ARG A 14 19.71 4.94 23.54
CA ARG A 14 19.13 5.56 22.36
C ARG A 14 18.85 4.48 21.31
N GLY A 15 17.65 4.53 20.74
CA GLY A 15 17.31 3.70 19.59
C GLY A 15 18.28 3.93 18.44
N PHE A 16 18.52 2.89 17.65
CA PHE A 16 19.51 2.86 16.58
C PHE A 16 19.43 4.07 15.61
N ARG A 17 18.20 4.61 15.39
CA ARG A 17 17.92 5.85 14.63
C ARG A 17 18.77 7.06 15.04
N LYS A 18 19.23 7.13 16.30
CA LYS A 18 20.04 8.23 16.84
C LYS A 18 21.53 7.89 16.96
N ALA A 19 21.90 6.61 16.88
CA ALA A 19 23.24 6.14 17.25
C ALA A 19 24.09 5.68 16.06
N ASN A 20 23.50 5.09 15.02
CA ASN A 20 24.24 4.58 13.85
C ASN A 20 23.62 4.98 12.50
N SER A 21 22.58 5.83 12.51
CA SER A 21 21.95 6.42 11.31
C SER A 21 21.42 5.45 10.23
N GLU A 22 21.56 4.12 10.33
CA GLU A 22 20.87 3.22 9.39
C GLU A 22 19.37 3.17 9.74
N PRO A 23 18.48 3.24 8.75
CA PRO A 23 17.05 3.24 9.00
C PRO A 23 16.57 1.83 9.36
N VAL A 24 16.32 1.58 10.65
CA VAL A 24 15.49 0.44 11.07
C VAL A 24 14.06 0.70 10.59
N THR A 25 13.58 -0.14 9.69
CA THR A 25 12.18 -0.18 9.27
C THR A 25 11.42 -1.17 10.13
N GLN A 26 10.43 -0.69 10.88
CA GLN A 26 9.54 -1.54 11.64
C GLN A 26 8.44 -2.10 10.71
N PRO A 27 8.07 -3.39 10.82
CA PRO A 27 6.95 -3.94 10.06
C PRO A 27 5.67 -3.11 10.29
N GLY A 28 4.95 -2.79 9.21
CA GLY A 28 3.74 -1.97 9.27
C GLY A 28 3.98 -0.48 9.55
N PHE A 29 5.21 0.00 9.44
CA PHE A 29 5.52 1.43 9.59
C PHE A 29 5.16 2.26 8.35
N PHE A 30 5.16 1.65 7.15
CA PHE A 30 4.78 2.27 5.88
C PHE A 30 4.06 1.27 4.97
N GLY A 31 3.67 1.71 3.76
CA GLY A 31 2.96 0.91 2.77
C GLY A 31 1.45 0.95 2.97
N ALA A 32 0.73 0.07 2.26
CA ALA A 32 -0.73 -0.06 2.31
C ALA A 32 -1.24 -0.16 3.75
N VAL A 33 -0.62 -1.02 4.56
CA VAL A 33 -1.01 -1.30 5.95
C VAL A 33 -0.96 -0.08 6.86
N ALA A 34 -0.01 0.83 6.64
CA ALA A 34 0.16 2.03 7.45
C ALA A 34 -0.52 3.27 6.83
N SER A 35 -1.22 3.10 5.71
CA SER A 35 -1.78 4.22 4.96
C SER A 35 -3.02 4.79 5.66
N PRO A 36 -3.25 6.12 5.58
CA PRO A 36 -4.49 6.72 6.09
C PRO A 36 -5.76 6.14 5.47
N LEU A 37 -5.68 5.66 4.22
CA LEU A 37 -6.81 5.03 3.54
C LEU A 37 -7.19 3.70 4.20
N THR A 38 -6.21 2.85 4.52
CA THR A 38 -6.46 1.60 5.25
C THR A 38 -7.08 1.87 6.60
N THR A 39 -6.55 2.84 7.36
CA THR A 39 -7.17 3.24 8.65
C THR A 39 -8.63 3.69 8.47
N LEU A 40 -8.90 4.55 7.48
CA LEU A 40 -10.26 5.05 7.22
C LEU A 40 -11.24 3.90 6.88
N LEU A 41 -10.78 2.93 6.09
CA LEU A 41 -11.62 1.80 5.67
C LEU A 41 -11.80 0.77 6.79
N ASP A 42 -10.76 0.51 7.59
CA ASP A 42 -10.85 -0.35 8.80
C ASP A 42 -11.78 0.25 9.86
N ASP A 43 -11.76 1.57 10.04
CA ASP A 43 -12.66 2.30 10.97
C ASP A 43 -14.12 2.36 10.46
N GLY A 44 -14.34 1.98 9.20
CA GLY A 44 -15.64 1.99 8.52
C GLY A 44 -15.91 3.29 7.75
N HIS A 45 -16.36 3.15 6.50
CA HIS A 45 -16.63 4.29 5.62
C HIS A 45 -17.93 4.11 4.81
N GLY A 46 -19.02 4.73 5.28
CA GLY A 46 -20.32 4.65 4.61
C GLY A 46 -20.85 3.22 4.53
N GLU A 47 -21.20 2.77 3.33
CA GLU A 47 -21.68 1.40 3.05
C GLU A 47 -20.57 0.48 2.49
N VAL A 48 -19.31 0.91 2.54
CA VAL A 48 -18.19 0.12 2.02
C VAL A 48 -17.99 -1.12 2.89
N ASN A 49 -18.14 -2.30 2.27
CA ASN A 49 -17.88 -3.58 2.88
C ASN A 49 -17.05 -4.43 1.91
N LEU A 50 -15.73 -4.48 2.14
CA LEU A 50 -14.79 -5.20 1.29
C LEU A 50 -14.71 -6.67 1.70
N SER A 51 -14.79 -7.56 0.71
CA SER A 51 -14.44 -8.96 0.94
C SER A 51 -12.93 -9.13 1.17
N GLU A 52 -12.50 -10.30 1.62
CA GLU A 52 -11.06 -10.61 1.76
C GLU A 52 -10.30 -10.45 0.42
N ASP A 53 -10.88 -10.91 -0.69
CA ASP A 53 -10.29 -10.75 -2.03
C ASP A 53 -10.21 -9.27 -2.46
N ASP A 54 -11.21 -8.45 -2.10
CA ASP A 54 -11.19 -7.01 -2.40
C ASP A 54 -10.12 -6.28 -1.57
N TRP A 55 -9.95 -6.66 -0.30
CA TRP A 55 -8.87 -6.15 0.54
C TRP A 55 -7.49 -6.50 -0.01
N ASP A 56 -7.30 -7.74 -0.47
CA ASP A 56 -6.05 -8.18 -1.09
C ASP A 56 -5.76 -7.39 -2.38
N ARG A 57 -6.77 -7.16 -3.23
CA ARG A 57 -6.62 -6.33 -4.43
C ARG A 57 -6.27 -4.89 -4.11
N LEU A 58 -6.96 -4.28 -3.14
CA LEU A 58 -6.77 -2.89 -2.76
C LEU A 58 -5.38 -2.66 -2.16
N THR A 59 -4.98 -3.52 -1.21
CA THR A 59 -3.65 -3.44 -0.57
C THR A 59 -2.54 -3.71 -1.58
N THR A 60 -2.70 -4.68 -2.47
CA THR A 60 -1.76 -4.92 -3.58
C THR A 60 -1.63 -3.71 -4.50
N TRP A 61 -2.74 -3.07 -4.88
CA TRP A 61 -2.69 -1.84 -5.70
C TRP A 61 -1.96 -0.71 -4.97
N MET A 62 -2.24 -0.51 -3.68
CA MET A 62 -1.55 0.51 -2.87
C MET A 62 -0.04 0.25 -2.79
N ASP A 63 0.37 -0.99 -2.51
CA ASP A 63 1.79 -1.37 -2.43
C ASP A 63 2.48 -1.34 -3.81
N ALA A 64 1.73 -1.51 -4.90
CA ALA A 64 2.19 -1.35 -6.27
C ALA A 64 2.19 0.12 -6.76
N ASN A 65 2.44 1.07 -5.86
CA ASN A 65 2.49 2.52 -6.10
C ASN A 65 1.15 3.19 -6.44
N ALA A 66 0.02 2.52 -6.24
CA ALA A 66 -1.32 3.08 -6.44
C ALA A 66 -1.50 3.74 -7.82
N LEU A 67 -1.02 3.08 -8.88
CA LEU A 67 -1.08 3.62 -10.25
C LEU A 67 -2.53 3.96 -10.62
N PHE A 68 -2.72 5.15 -11.18
CA PHE A 68 -4.04 5.61 -11.63
C PHE A 68 -4.53 4.82 -12.85
N TYR A 69 -3.65 4.61 -13.83
CA TYR A 69 -3.94 3.79 -15.00
C TYR A 69 -3.44 2.36 -14.81
N GLY A 70 -4.20 1.39 -15.32
CA GLY A 70 -3.84 -0.02 -15.28
C GLY A 70 -2.91 -0.44 -16.42
N THR A 71 -2.43 0.50 -17.22
CA THR A 71 -1.68 0.26 -18.45
C THR A 71 -0.76 1.45 -18.76
N PHE A 72 0.28 1.19 -19.56
CA PHE A 72 1.17 2.22 -20.11
C PHE A 72 0.82 2.61 -21.55
N ASP A 73 -0.13 1.92 -22.19
CA ASP A 73 -0.61 2.28 -23.53
C ASP A 73 -1.47 3.55 -23.50
N GLU A 74 -1.09 4.56 -24.28
CA GLU A 74 -1.74 5.88 -24.26
C GLU A 74 -3.19 5.84 -24.73
N ALA A 75 -3.53 4.97 -25.69
CA ALA A 75 -4.89 4.86 -26.20
C ALA A 75 -5.82 4.26 -25.14
N ASP A 76 -5.36 3.23 -24.43
CA ASP A 76 -6.10 2.66 -23.31
C ASP A 76 -6.16 3.58 -22.09
N GLN A 77 -5.11 4.35 -21.80
CA GLN A 77 -5.18 5.41 -20.78
C GLN A 77 -6.26 6.45 -21.12
N ALA A 78 -6.33 6.90 -22.38
CA ALA A 78 -7.37 7.83 -22.83
C ALA A 78 -8.79 7.24 -22.68
N ARG A 79 -8.95 5.93 -22.86
CA ARG A 79 -10.21 5.22 -22.59
C ARG A 79 -10.54 5.20 -21.10
N GLN A 80 -9.59 4.82 -20.24
CA GLN A 80 -9.77 4.83 -18.78
C GLN A 80 -10.12 6.22 -18.25
N LEU A 81 -9.52 7.28 -18.79
CA LEU A 81 -9.84 8.67 -18.43
C LEU A 81 -11.32 9.04 -18.67
N ARG A 82 -11.98 8.38 -19.65
CA ARG A 82 -13.41 8.53 -19.92
C ARG A 82 -14.30 7.57 -19.12
N GLY A 83 -13.72 6.81 -18.19
CA GLY A 83 -14.42 5.79 -17.40
C GLY A 83 -14.67 4.47 -18.14
N GLU A 84 -14.02 4.26 -19.30
CA GLU A 84 -14.16 3.02 -20.05
C GLU A 84 -13.29 1.91 -19.45
N ARG A 85 -13.82 0.68 -19.44
CA ARG A 85 -13.05 -0.49 -19.00
C ARG A 85 -12.10 -0.94 -20.11
N ILE A 86 -10.89 -1.29 -19.72
CA ILE A 86 -9.88 -1.92 -20.59
C ILE A 86 -9.71 -3.39 -20.21
N ALA A 87 -9.17 -4.21 -21.12
CA ALA A 87 -8.90 -5.62 -20.86
C ALA A 87 -7.71 -5.84 -19.90
N GLY A 88 -6.87 -4.81 -19.73
CA GLY A 88 -5.58 -4.86 -19.04
C GLY A 88 -4.43 -4.62 -20.02
N PRO A 89 -3.20 -4.44 -19.52
CA PRO A 89 -2.04 -4.20 -20.36
C PRO A 89 -1.75 -5.43 -21.24
N SER A 90 -1.27 -5.20 -22.46
CA SER A 90 -0.80 -6.29 -23.33
C SER A 90 0.36 -7.02 -22.67
N ARG A 91 0.35 -8.35 -22.76
CA ARG A 91 1.51 -9.18 -22.43
C ARG A 91 2.35 -9.23 -23.69
N GLU A 92 3.45 -8.47 -23.71
CA GLU A 92 4.44 -8.55 -24.78
C GLU A 92 4.99 -9.98 -24.93
#